data_AF-A0A4U6XCJ1-F1
#
_entry.id   AF-A0A4U6XCJ1-F1
#
_cell.length_a   1.000
_cell.length_b   1.000
_cell.length_c   1.000
_cell.angle_alpha   90.00
_cell.angle_beta   90.00
_cell.angle_gamma   90.00
#
_symmetry.space_group_name_H-M   'P 1'
#
loop_
_entity.id
_entity.type
_entity.pdbx_description
1 polymer ?
#
loop_
_entity_poly.entity_id
_entity_poly.type
_entity_poly.pdbx_seq_one_letter_code
_entity_poly.pdbx_strand_id
1 'polypeptide(L)'
;MLCVTASGGCAIFIPVYFIPVFFQFSRGDSAIDAAVRLLPFILVMVTVTLAQGGMLSHPSGRFGPYMPWFTVGGIITVVAASLMYVVETDTSTAWVYGASAMFGAGVGTYTQAGFSISQASVPEHMAAVAASLA
;
A
#
# COMPACT_ATOMS: atom_id res chain seq x y z
N MET A 1 9.97 9.92 9.59
CA MET A 1 8.57 9.99 9.14
C MET A 1 8.47 10.39 7.69
N LEU A 2 8.95 11.57 7.30
CA LEU A 2 8.89 12.08 5.92
C LEU A 2 9.36 11.09 4.83
N CYS A 3 10.50 10.40 5.03
CA CYS A 3 10.98 9.42 4.04
C CYS A 3 10.06 8.20 3.90
N VAL A 4 9.41 7.79 4.99
CA VAL A 4 8.53 6.62 5.02
C VAL A 4 7.18 6.95 4.38
N THR A 5 6.64 8.14 4.66
CA THR A 5 5.39 8.61 4.05
C THR A 5 5.59 8.92 2.56
N ALA A 6 6.72 9.52 2.18
CA ALA A 6 7.11 9.68 0.78
C ALA A 6 7.24 8.32 0.05
N SER A 7 7.90 7.34 0.66
CA SER A 7 8.03 5.99 0.10
C SER A 7 6.68 5.28 -0.04
N GLY A 8 5.76 5.47 0.92
CA GLY A 8 4.38 5.00 0.84
C GLY A 8 3.61 5.63 -0.31
N GLY A 9 3.73 6.95 -0.50
CA GLY A 9 3.14 7.65 -1.63
C GLY A 9 3.60 7.06 -2.97
N CYS A 10 4.91 6.93 -3.17
CA CYS A 10 5.45 6.31 -4.39
C CYS A 10 4.94 4.88 -4.60
N ALA A 11 4.90 4.08 -3.53
CA ALA A 11 4.45 2.69 -3.59
C ALA A 11 2.95 2.54 -3.87
N ILE A 12 2.12 3.57 -3.64
CA ILE A 12 0.73 3.60 -4.06
C ILE A 12 0.60 4.09 -5.51
N PHE A 13 1.13 5.28 -5.81
CA PHE A 13 0.81 5.96 -7.08
C PHE A 13 1.41 5.26 -8.30
N ILE A 14 2.59 4.65 -8.16
CA ILE A 14 3.24 3.93 -9.26
C ILE A 14 2.36 2.75 -9.72
N PRO A 15 2.01 1.75 -8.89
CA PRO A 15 1.20 0.64 -9.34
C PRO A 15 -0.22 1.05 -9.75
N VAL A 16 -0.83 2.04 -9.10
CA VAL A 16 -2.16 2.57 -9.49
C VAL A 16 -2.15 3.13 -10.91
N TYR A 17 -1.03 3.73 -11.35
CA TYR A 17 -0.89 4.24 -12.70
C TYR A 17 -0.44 3.16 -13.70
N PHE A 18 0.60 2.39 -13.37
CA PHE A 18 1.23 1.46 -14.30
C PHE A 18 0.47 0.16 -14.51
N ILE A 19 -0.26 -0.35 -13.51
CA ILE A 19 -1.03 -1.61 -13.67
C ILE A 19 -2.13 -1.44 -14.73
N PRO A 20 -3.00 -0.40 -14.68
CA PRO A 20 -4.00 -0.20 -15.72
C PRO A 20 -3.36 0.07 -17.09
N VAL A 21 -2.30 0.87 -17.13
CA VAL A 21 -1.56 1.19 -18.37
C VAL A 21 -1.00 -0.09 -19.01
N PHE A 22 -0.41 -1.00 -18.22
CA PHE A 22 0.06 -2.30 -18.71
C PHE A 22 -1.07 -3.09 -19.38
N PHE A 23 -2.24 -3.18 -18.75
CA PHE A 23 -3.38 -3.91 -19.33
C PHE A 23 -3.96 -3.23 -20.57
N GLN A 24 -4.06 -1.90 -20.58
CA GLN A 24 -4.55 -1.15 -21.74
C GLN A 24 -3.64 -1.33 -22.95
N PHE A 25 -2.31 -1.18 -22.79
CA PHE A 25 -1.38 -1.24 -23.91
C PHE A 25 -0.97 -2.66 -24.30
N SER A 26 -0.78 -3.57 -23.35
CA SER A 26 -0.35 -4.94 -23.66
C SER A 26 -1.50 -5.83 -24.11
N ARG A 27 -2.73 -5.59 -23.63
CA ARG A 27 -3.87 -6.49 -23.86
C ARG A 27 -5.00 -5.87 -24.67
N GLY A 28 -4.92 -4.57 -24.95
CA GLY A 28 -6.00 -3.84 -25.62
C GLY A 28 -7.28 -3.78 -24.79
N ASP A 29 -7.17 -3.97 -23.47
CA ASP A 29 -8.32 -3.88 -22.57
C ASP A 29 -8.90 -2.45 -22.61
N SER A 30 -10.22 -2.33 -22.46
CA SER A 30 -10.85 -1.02 -22.31
C SER A 30 -10.36 -0.34 -21.02
N ALA A 31 -10.50 0.98 -20.94
CA ALA A 31 -10.13 1.71 -19.72
C ALA A 31 -10.88 1.21 -18.48
N ILE A 32 -12.13 0.78 -18.66
CA ILE A 32 -12.98 0.23 -17.58
C ILE A 32 -12.46 -1.14 -17.15
N ASP A 33 -12.15 -2.02 -18.11
CA ASP A 33 -11.64 -3.36 -17.78
C ASP A 33 -10.32 -3.26 -17.04
N ALA A 34 -9.39 -2.44 -17.51
CA ALA A 34 -8.11 -2.20 -16.84
C ALA A 34 -8.27 -1.64 -15.42
N ALA A 35 -9.29 -0.81 -15.16
CA ALA A 35 -9.61 -0.34 -13.82
C ALA A 35 -10.15 -1.47 -12.92
N VAL A 36 -10.96 -2.38 -13.46
CA VAL A 36 -11.42 -3.58 -12.73
C VAL A 36 -10.23 -4.48 -12.39
N ARG A 37 -9.24 -4.60 -13.28
CA ARG A 37 -8.01 -5.37 -13.04
C ARG A 37 -7.11 -4.79 -11.94
N LEU A 38 -7.29 -3.51 -11.58
CA LEU A 38 -6.61 -2.86 -10.46
C LEU A 38 -7.26 -3.19 -9.10
N LEU A 39 -8.50 -3.68 -9.06
CA LEU A 39 -9.23 -3.97 -7.81
C LEU A 39 -8.47 -4.88 -6.82
N PRO A 40 -7.75 -5.94 -7.24
CA PRO A 40 -7.00 -6.78 -6.30
C PRO A 40 -5.97 -5.99 -5.50
N PHE A 41 -5.32 -4.99 -6.10
CA PHE A 41 -4.39 -4.11 -5.40
C PHE A 41 -5.13 -3.26 -4.36
N ILE A 42 -6.19 -2.55 -4.78
CA ILE A 42 -6.91 -1.60 -3.93
C ILE A 42 -7.61 -2.30 -2.76
N LEU A 43 -8.33 -3.38 -3.02
CA LEU A 43 -9.12 -4.07 -1.98
C LEU A 43 -8.23 -4.65 -0.89
N VAL A 44 -7.10 -5.27 -1.27
CA VAL A 44 -6.14 -5.83 -0.33
C VAL A 44 -5.42 -4.72 0.44
N MET A 45 -5.03 -3.63 -0.24
CA MET A 45 -4.41 -2.49 0.41
C MET A 45 -5.34 -1.90 1.48
N VAL A 46 -6.61 -1.66 1.16
CA VAL A 46 -7.59 -1.10 2.10
C VAL A 46 -7.81 -2.04 3.29
N THR A 47 -8.00 -3.34 3.05
CA THR A 47 -8.22 -4.30 4.15
C THR A 47 -7.02 -4.38 5.08
N VAL A 48 -5.79 -4.46 4.56
CA VAL A 48 -4.59 -4.50 5.39
C VAL A 48 -4.36 -3.19 6.14
N THR A 49 -4.65 -2.06 5.50
CA THR A 49 -4.59 -0.72 6.13
C THR A 49 -5.52 -0.62 7.33
N LEU A 50 -6.78 -1.05 7.16
CA LEU A 50 -7.76 -1.05 8.25
C LEU A 50 -7.35 -2.01 9.38
N ALA A 51 -6.84 -3.20 9.04
CA ALA A 51 -6.35 -4.15 10.01
C ALA A 51 -5.18 -3.57 10.82
N GLN A 52 -4.22 -2.94 10.16
CA GLN A 52 -3.10 -2.26 10.81
C GLN A 52 -3.58 -1.17 11.76
N GLY A 53 -4.51 -0.31 11.34
CA GLY A 53 -5.05 0.78 12.16
C GLY A 53 -5.77 0.25 13.41
N GLY A 54 -6.56 -0.82 13.26
CA GLY A 54 -7.22 -1.50 14.38
C GLY A 54 -6.24 -2.16 15.35
N MET A 55 -5.17 -2.77 14.84
CA MET A 55 -4.13 -3.40 15.66
C MET A 55 -3.30 -2.38 16.44
N LEU A 56 -2.98 -1.22 15.85
CA LEU A 56 -2.26 -0.14 16.53
C LEU A 56 -3.09 0.49 17.65
N SER A 57 -4.41 0.57 17.46
CA SER A 57 -5.36 1.13 18.44
C SER A 57 -5.76 0.12 19.54
N HIS A 58 -5.20 -1.10 19.54
CA HIS A 58 -5.64 -2.15 20.43
C HIS A 58 -5.25 -1.86 21.90
N PRO A 59 -6.20 -1.93 22.85
CA PRO A 59 -6.01 -1.50 24.24
C PRO A 59 -4.95 -2.30 25.03
N SER A 60 -4.47 -3.43 24.51
CA SER A 60 -3.45 -4.25 25.17
C SER A 60 -2.03 -3.70 25.08
N GLY A 61 -1.74 -2.66 24.28
CA GLY A 61 -0.40 -2.08 24.09
C GLY A 61 0.68 -3.00 23.50
N ARG A 62 0.42 -4.32 23.42
CA ARG A 62 1.32 -5.37 22.88
C ARG A 62 1.72 -5.17 21.41
N PHE A 63 0.90 -4.49 20.62
CA PHE A 63 1.20 -4.14 19.22
C PHE A 63 1.73 -2.70 19.08
N GLY A 64 2.09 -2.06 20.20
CA GLY A 64 2.61 -0.70 20.27
C GLY A 64 3.90 -0.39 19.50
N PRO A 65 4.86 -1.32 19.28
CA PRO A 65 5.96 -1.02 18.37
C PRO A 65 5.43 -1.02 16.94
N TYR A 66 5.34 0.17 16.34
CA TYR A 66 4.98 0.35 14.93
C TYR A 66 6.14 -0.02 13.98
N MET A 67 7.39 -0.03 14.45
CA MET A 67 8.58 -0.29 13.65
C MET A 67 8.54 -1.64 12.88
N PRO A 68 8.15 -2.78 13.48
CA PRO A 68 8.04 -4.05 12.78
C PRO A 68 7.09 -4.01 11.56
N TRP A 69 6.00 -3.24 11.64
CA TRP A 69 5.06 -3.09 10.53
C TRP A 69 5.71 -2.42 9.32
N PHE A 70 6.51 -1.38 9.56
CA PHE A 70 7.27 -0.71 8.50
C PHE A 70 8.33 -1.64 7.86
N THR A 71 9.03 -2.45 8.67
CA THR A 71 10.07 -3.35 8.16
C THR A 71 9.47 -4.52 7.37
N VAL A 72 8.47 -5.21 7.94
CA VAL A 72 7.81 -6.35 7.28
C VAL A 72 7.09 -5.89 6.02
N GLY A 73 6.37 -4.76 6.11
CA GLY A 73 5.71 -4.12 4.98
C GLY A 73 6.67 -3.77 3.85
N GLY A 74 7.79 -3.13 4.18
CA GLY A 74 8.83 -2.78 3.23
C GLY A 74 9.40 -4.00 2.51
N ILE A 75 9.69 -5.09 3.24
CA ILE A 75 10.18 -6.34 2.63
C ILE A 75 9.14 -6.91 1.67
N ILE A 76 7.86 -7.00 2.07
CA ILE A 76 6.78 -7.51 1.21
C ILE A 76 6.65 -6.65 -0.05
N THR A 77 6.67 -5.32 0.09
CA THR A 77 6.60 -4.39 -1.04
C THR A 77 7.78 -4.57 -2.00
N VAL A 78 9.01 -4.73 -1.49
CA VAL A 78 10.19 -4.97 -2.34
C VAL A 78 10.04 -6.28 -3.10
N VAL A 79 9.64 -7.36 -2.44
CA VAL A 79 9.43 -8.66 -3.11
C VAL A 79 8.32 -8.56 -4.16
N ALA A 80 7.22 -7.86 -3.86
CA ALA A 80 6.13 -7.64 -4.81
C ALA A 80 6.54 -6.78 -6.01
N ALA A 81 7.35 -5.74 -5.78
CA ALA A 81 7.92 -4.92 -6.84
C ALA A 81 8.88 -5.72 -7.72
N SER A 82 9.72 -6.57 -7.15
CA SER A 82 10.56 -7.51 -7.91
C SER A 82 9.72 -8.48 -8.72
N LEU A 83 8.59 -8.96 -8.20
CA LEU A 83 7.68 -9.84 -8.92
C LEU A 83 7.03 -9.14 -10.13
N MET A 84 6.65 -7.88 -9.94
CA MET A 84 6.12 -7.02 -11.01
C MET A 84 7.16 -6.69 -12.08
N TYR A 85 8.44 -6.59 -11.71
CA TYR A 85 9.52 -6.33 -12.65
C TYR A 85 9.70 -7.47 -13.67
N VAL A 86 9.36 -8.71 -13.31
CA VAL A 86 9.46 -9.88 -14.21
C VAL A 86 8.19 -10.10 -15.05
N VAL A 87 7.18 -9.22 -14.94
CA VAL A 87 5.94 -9.35 -15.72
C VAL A 87 6.20 -8.95 -17.16
N GLU A 88 6.02 -9.91 -18.06
CA GLU A 88 6.07 -9.73 -19.51
C GLU A 88 4.65 -9.69 -20.11
N THR A 89 4.54 -9.34 -21.39
CA THR A 89 3.25 -9.16 -22.09
C THR A 89 2.42 -10.46 -22.17
N ASP A 90 3.08 -11.62 -22.17
CA ASP A 90 2.50 -12.96 -22.21
C ASP A 90 2.18 -13.55 -20.83
N THR A 91 2.66 -12.90 -19.76
CA THR A 91 2.50 -13.39 -18.38
C THR A 91 1.03 -13.55 -18.03
N SER A 92 0.65 -14.66 -17.37
CA SER A 92 -0.75 -14.93 -17.06
C SER A 92 -1.41 -13.82 -16.23
N THR A 93 -2.69 -13.54 -16.48
CA THR A 93 -3.44 -12.52 -15.71
C THR A 93 -3.48 -12.85 -14.22
N ALA A 94 -3.60 -14.13 -13.87
CA ALA A 94 -3.63 -14.58 -12.49
C ALA A 94 -2.34 -14.23 -11.74
N TRP A 95 -1.19 -14.33 -12.41
CA TRP A 95 0.09 -13.91 -11.85
C TRP A 95 0.12 -12.41 -11.55
N VAL A 96 -0.30 -11.59 -12.50
CA VAL A 96 -0.36 -10.13 -12.32
C VAL A 96 -1.31 -9.77 -11.17
N TYR A 97 -2.45 -10.46 -11.03
CA TYR A 97 -3.37 -10.22 -9.93
C TYR A 97 -2.78 -10.64 -8.58
N GLY A 98 -2.09 -11.78 -8.51
CA GLY A 98 -1.41 -12.24 -7.29
C GLY A 98 -0.31 -11.29 -6.87
N ALA A 99 0.52 -10.85 -7.82
CA ALA A 99 1.56 -9.83 -7.58
C ALA A 99 0.94 -8.50 -7.12
N SER A 100 -0.18 -8.08 -7.74
CA SER A 100 -0.87 -6.81 -7.41
C SER A 100 -1.46 -6.86 -6.00
N ALA A 101 -2.08 -7.98 -5.63
CA ALA A 101 -2.60 -8.23 -4.29
C ALA A 101 -1.48 -8.23 -3.24
N MET A 102 -0.35 -8.91 -3.52
CA MET A 102 0.80 -8.92 -2.61
C MET A 102 1.43 -7.53 -2.45
N PHE A 103 1.48 -6.75 -3.53
CA PHE A 103 1.93 -5.36 -3.49
C PHE A 103 0.99 -4.52 -2.61
N GLY A 104 -0.32 -4.62 -2.84
CA GLY A 104 -1.34 -3.95 -2.04
C GLY A 104 -1.24 -4.31 -0.56
N ALA A 105 -0.98 -5.57 -0.24
CA ALA A 105 -0.78 -6.02 1.14
C ALA A 105 0.44 -5.37 1.78
N GLY A 106 1.61 -5.38 1.12
CA GLY A 106 2.82 -4.75 1.62
C GLY A 106 2.62 -3.25 1.89
N VAL A 107 2.09 -2.53 0.91
CA VAL A 107 1.81 -1.09 1.00
C VAL A 107 0.79 -0.77 2.10
N GLY A 108 -0.26 -1.57 2.24
CA GLY A 108 -1.29 -1.36 3.25
C GLY A 108 -0.77 -1.40 4.69
N THR A 109 0.34 -2.09 4.95
CA THR A 109 0.89 -2.21 6.32
C THR A 109 1.55 -0.95 6.86
N TYR A 110 1.91 0.03 6.02
CA TYR A 110 2.67 1.20 6.48
C TYR A 110 2.17 2.54 5.96
N THR A 111 1.36 2.58 4.90
CA THR A 111 1.10 3.86 4.22
C THR A 111 0.22 4.82 5.03
N GLN A 112 -0.73 4.30 5.81
CA GLN A 112 -1.54 5.13 6.70
C GLN A 112 -0.98 5.26 8.13
N ALA A 113 -0.03 4.41 8.52
CA ALA A 113 0.54 4.40 9.86
C ALA A 113 1.13 5.76 10.25
N GLY A 114 1.73 6.48 9.29
CA GLY A 114 2.32 7.80 9.50
C GLY A 114 1.31 8.83 10.03
N PHE A 115 0.11 8.89 9.44
CA PHE A 115 -0.92 9.84 9.89
C PHE A 115 -1.38 9.55 11.31
N SER A 116 -1.65 8.27 11.62
CA SER A 116 -2.10 7.87 12.96
C SER A 116 -1.05 8.10 14.04
N ILE A 117 0.21 7.81 13.76
CA ILE A 117 1.31 8.00 14.71
C ILE A 117 1.58 9.49 14.93
N SER A 118 1.56 10.32 13.87
CA SER A 118 1.75 11.77 13.98
C SER A 118 0.68 12.41 14.84
N GLN A 119 -0.60 12.02 14.65
CA GLN A 119 -1.71 12.51 15.46
C GLN A 119 -1.61 12.05 16.92
N ALA A 120 -1.20 10.80 17.17
CA ALA A 120 -1.06 10.25 18.52
C ALA A 120 0.15 10.83 19.29
N SER A 121 1.12 11.43 18.59
CA SER A 121 2.34 11.97 19.19
C SER A 121 2.20 13.42 19.67
N VAL A 122 1.07 14.08 19.38
CA VAL A 122 0.82 15.48 19.75
C VAL A 122 -0.49 15.62 20.55
N PRO A 123 -0.66 16.70 21.32
CA PRO A 123 -1.95 17.00 21.95
C PRO A 123 -3.08 17.14 20.92
N GLU A 124 -4.31 16.75 21.27
CA GLU A 124 -5.46 16.72 20.34
C GLU A 124 -5.67 18.02 19.54
N HIS A 125 -5.48 19.18 20.18
CA HIS A 125 -5.65 20.47 19.50
C HIS A 125 -4.61 20.73 18.38
N MET A 126 -3.48 20.01 18.39
CA MET A 126 -2.45 20.05 17.35
C MET A 126 -2.54 18.88 16.37
N ALA A 127 -3.46 17.94 16.55
CA ALA A 127 -3.55 16.73 15.72
C ALA A 127 -3.73 17.04 14.23
N ALA A 128 -4.51 18.06 13.88
CA ALA A 128 -4.69 18.50 12.49
C ALA A 128 -3.38 19.03 11.88
N VAL A 129 -2.60 19.79 12.65
CA VAL A 129 -1.29 20.32 12.22
C VAL A 129 -0.29 19.18 12.06
N ALA A 130 -0.22 18.25 13.02
CA ALA A 130 0.65 17.09 12.92
C ALA A 130 0.30 16.17 11.73
N ALA A 131 -0.99 16.01 11.41
CA ALA A 131 -1.43 15.26 10.24
C ALA A 131 -1.02 15.93 8.92
N SER A 132 -1.01 17.27 8.85
CA SER A 132 -0.56 17.99 7.65
C SER A 132 0.95 17.91 7.38
N LEU A 133 1.74 17.52 8.37
CA LEU A 133 3.20 17.37 8.28
C LEU A 133 3.63 15.91 8.01
N ALA A 134 2.67 14.97 8.03
CA ALA A 134 2.89 13.54 7.83
C ALA A 134 2.91 13.18 6.35
#